data_AF-A0A6I9HJM7-F1
#
_entry.id   AF-A0A6I9HJM7-F1
#
_cell.length_a   1.000
_cell.length_b   1.000
_cell.length_c   1.000
_cell.angle_alpha   90.00
_cell.angle_beta   90.00
_cell.angle_gamma   90.00
#
_symmetry.space_group_name_H-M   'P 1'
#
loop_
_entity.id
_entity.type
_entity.pdbx_description
1 polymer ?
#
loop_
_entity_poly.entity_id
_entity_poly.type
_entity_poly.pdbx_seq_one_letter_code
_entity_poly.pdbx_strand_id
1 'polypeptide(L)'
;MQEGLAHVCLVTPSMTLTRAKVEVNIPRKRKGNCSQHDRALERFYEQVMQAIQRHINFEVVKCVLVASPGFVREQFCDYMFQQAVKTDNKLLLENRSKFLQVHSSSGHKYALKEALCDPAVASRLSDTKAAGEVKALDDFYKMLQHEPDRAFYGLKHVEKANEAMAIDTLLISDELFRHQDVATRARYVKLVDSVRENMGTVRIFSSLHVSGEQLGQLTGVAAILRFPVAELSDQEDESSSEED
;
A
#
# COMPACT_ATOMS: atom_id res chain seq x y z
N MET A 1 9.75 5.00 8.13
CA MET A 1 10.49 5.36 9.36
C MET A 1 10.34 6.85 9.61
N GLN A 2 10.30 7.28 10.86
CA GLN A 2 10.34 8.67 11.33
C GLN A 2 11.19 8.70 12.60
N GLU A 3 11.67 9.87 13.03
CA GLU A 3 12.32 10.01 14.33
C GLU A 3 11.42 9.45 15.44
N GLY A 4 11.86 8.33 16.04
CA GLY A 4 11.15 7.68 17.14
C GLY A 4 10.08 6.65 16.74
N LEU A 5 9.81 6.46 15.44
CA LEU A 5 8.88 5.43 14.98
C LEU A 5 9.40 4.71 13.72
N ALA A 6 9.53 3.39 13.81
CA ALA A 6 9.81 2.55 12.66
C ALA A 6 8.85 1.37 12.59
N HIS A 7 8.35 1.13 11.38
CA HIS A 7 7.58 -0.06 11.03
C HIS A 7 8.42 -0.93 10.10
N VAL A 8 8.69 -2.17 10.51
CA VAL A 8 9.33 -3.18 9.68
C VAL A 8 8.24 -4.09 9.13
N CYS A 9 8.01 -4.00 7.83
CA CYS A 9 6.96 -4.73 7.13
C CYS A 9 7.56 -5.71 6.13
N LEU A 10 6.97 -6.90 6.03
CA LEU A 10 7.23 -7.86 4.96
C LEU A 10 6.05 -7.83 4.01
N VAL A 11 6.28 -7.31 2.80
CA VAL A 11 5.29 -7.30 1.73
C VAL A 11 5.44 -8.58 0.93
N THR A 12 4.46 -9.46 1.07
CA THR A 12 4.33 -10.66 0.23
C THR A 12 3.37 -10.35 -0.93
N PRO A 13 3.29 -11.18 -1.98
CA PRO A 13 2.36 -10.95 -3.08
C PRO A 13 0.89 -10.83 -2.67
N SER A 14 0.50 -11.44 -1.54
CA SER A 14 -0.90 -11.52 -1.11
C SER A 14 -1.22 -10.79 0.19
N MET A 15 -0.22 -10.34 0.96
CA MET A 15 -0.46 -9.68 2.26
C MET A 15 0.75 -8.84 2.69
N THR A 16 0.47 -7.77 3.44
CA THR A 16 1.50 -7.00 4.14
C THR A 16 1.52 -7.37 5.61
N LEU A 17 2.61 -8.00 6.06
CA LEU A 17 2.78 -8.36 7.46
C LEU A 17 3.67 -7.34 8.16
N THR A 18 3.14 -6.61 9.14
CA THR A 18 3.97 -5.82 10.05
C THR A 18 4.66 -6.77 11.04
N ARG A 19 5.99 -6.93 10.91
CA ARG A 19 6.78 -7.85 11.75
C ARG A 19 7.23 -7.20 13.05
N ALA A 20 7.64 -5.94 12.98
CA ALA A 20 8.04 -5.18 14.15
C ALA A 20 7.56 -3.74 14.07
N LYS A 21 7.19 -3.19 15.23
CA LYS A 21 6.99 -1.76 15.46
C LYS A 21 8.00 -1.34 16.52
N VAL A 22 8.90 -0.43 16.18
CA VAL A 22 9.87 0.15 17.10
C VAL A 22 9.43 1.57 17.39
N GLU A 23 9.10 1.85 18.64
CA GLU A 23 8.66 3.16 19.10
C GLU A 23 9.56 3.62 20.25
N VAL A 24 10.25 4.73 20.05
CA VAL A 24 11.22 5.29 21.00
C VAL A 24 10.94 6.78 21.13
N ASN A 25 10.85 7.26 22.37
CA ASN A 25 10.68 8.68 22.62
C ASN A 25 12.03 9.40 22.40
N ILE A 26 12.15 10.13 21.29
CA ILE A 26 13.34 10.92 20.97
C ILE A 26 13.15 12.34 21.51
N PRO A 27 13.97 12.79 22.48
CA PRO A 27 13.84 14.13 23.05
C PRO A 27 14.16 15.18 21.99
N ARG A 28 13.40 16.27 21.99
CA ARG A 28 13.66 17.40 21.07
C ARG A 28 15.01 18.05 21.37
N LYS A 29 15.69 18.51 20.32
CA LYS A 29 16.95 19.28 20.44
C LYS A 29 16.70 20.54 21.28
N ARG A 30 17.42 20.69 22.40
CA ARG A 30 17.43 21.91 23.22
C ARG A 30 18.71 22.69 22.97
N LYS A 31 18.63 24.02 22.99
CA LYS A 31 19.78 24.92 22.87
C LYS A 31 20.70 24.70 24.09
N GLY A 32 21.80 23.97 23.91
CA GLY A 32 22.78 23.63 24.95
C GLY A 32 23.07 22.14 25.11
N ASN A 33 22.09 21.26 24.90
CA ASN A 33 22.24 19.80 25.07
C ASN A 33 21.64 19.05 23.86
N CYS A 34 22.47 18.82 22.83
CA CYS A 34 22.12 17.95 21.69
C CYS A 34 22.52 16.47 21.91
N SER A 35 23.43 16.19 22.84
CA SER A 35 24.00 14.85 23.06
C SER A 35 22.96 13.79 23.45
N GLN A 36 21.91 14.16 24.19
CA GLN A 36 20.84 13.24 24.57
C GLN A 36 19.98 12.82 23.36
N HIS A 37 19.77 13.74 22.41
CA HIS A 37 19.02 13.47 21.19
C HIS A 37 19.82 12.52 20.28
N ASP A 38 21.11 12.80 20.08
CA ASP A 38 21.97 11.98 19.22
C ASP A 38 22.12 10.54 19.78
N ARG A 39 22.28 10.39 21.10
CA ARG A 39 22.29 9.06 21.76
C ARG A 39 20.96 8.32 21.64
N ALA A 40 19.84 9.03 21.66
CA ALA A 40 18.52 8.42 21.49
C ALA A 40 18.30 7.95 20.05
N LEU A 41 18.75 8.73 19.06
CA LEU A 41 18.75 8.35 17.65
C LEU A 41 19.60 7.11 17.39
N GLU A 42 20.81 7.05 17.95
CA GLU A 42 21.70 5.91 17.79
C GLU A 42 21.07 4.61 18.34
N ARG A 43 20.48 4.68 19.55
CA ARG A 43 19.73 3.55 20.13
C ARG A 43 18.53 3.15 19.28
N PHE A 44 17.82 4.12 18.72
CA PHE A 44 16.69 3.86 17.83
C PHE A 44 17.16 3.13 16.56
N TYR A 45 18.23 3.58 15.92
CA TYR A 45 18.79 2.92 14.74
C TYR A 45 19.31 1.52 15.04
N GLU A 46 19.93 1.30 16.20
CA GLU A 46 20.36 -0.03 16.64
C GLU A 46 19.16 -0.98 16.79
N GLN A 47 18.07 -0.55 17.41
CA GLN A 47 16.85 -1.35 17.55
C GLN A 47 16.21 -1.69 16.21
N VAL A 48 16.21 -0.75 15.26
CA VAL A 48 15.69 -1.00 13.90
C VAL A 48 16.57 -1.99 13.15
N MET A 49 17.90 -1.87 13.24
CA MET A 49 18.83 -2.81 12.65
C MET A 49 18.64 -4.23 13.22
N GLN A 50 18.47 -4.36 14.54
CA GLN A 50 18.18 -5.65 15.18
C GLN A 50 16.83 -6.23 14.72
N ALA A 51 15.80 -5.39 14.56
CA ALA A 51 14.51 -5.84 14.06
C ALA A 51 14.58 -6.35 12.62
N ILE A 52 15.36 -5.69 11.75
CA ILE A 52 15.62 -6.14 10.38
C ILE A 52 16.31 -7.51 10.39
N GLN A 53 17.39 -7.69 11.16
CA GLN A 53 18.11 -8.96 11.22
C GLN A 53 17.26 -10.13 11.77
N ARG A 54 16.36 -9.86 12.73
CA ARG A 54 15.49 -10.90 13.32
C ARG A 54 14.35 -11.33 12.41
N HIS A 55 13.79 -10.40 11.63
CA HIS A 55 12.53 -10.64 10.91
C HIS A 55 12.67 -10.76 9.40
N ILE A 56 13.79 -10.30 8.82
CA ILE A 56 14.00 -10.30 7.37
C ILE A 56 15.06 -11.34 7.03
N ASN A 57 14.64 -12.37 6.28
CA ASN A 57 15.58 -13.27 5.63
C ASN A 57 15.97 -12.69 4.25
N PHE A 58 17.22 -12.30 4.11
CA PHE A 58 17.75 -11.66 2.89
C PHE A 58 17.85 -12.58 1.67
N GLU A 59 17.81 -13.90 1.86
CA GLU A 59 17.81 -14.87 0.75
C GLU A 59 16.46 -14.88 0.02
N VAL A 60 15.36 -14.71 0.76
CA VAL A 60 13.99 -14.75 0.22
C VAL A 60 13.56 -13.38 -0.33
N VAL A 61 14.06 -12.30 0.26
CA VAL A 61 13.64 -10.94 -0.09
C VAL A 61 14.40 -10.43 -1.31
N LYS A 62 13.65 -10.00 -2.33
CA LYS A 62 14.20 -9.39 -3.57
C LYS A 62 14.88 -8.05 -3.29
N CYS A 63 14.17 -7.14 -2.63
CA CYS A 63 14.62 -5.78 -2.34
C CYS A 63 14.14 -5.34 -0.95
N VAL A 64 14.94 -4.51 -0.27
CA VAL A 64 14.59 -3.90 1.02
C VAL A 64 14.40 -2.40 0.80
N LEU A 65 13.19 -1.91 1.04
CA LEU A 65 12.85 -0.50 0.92
C LEU A 65 13.06 0.20 2.26
N VAL A 66 13.84 1.27 2.26
CA VAL A 66 14.05 2.16 3.40
C VAL A 66 13.39 3.50 3.07
N ALA A 67 12.23 3.73 3.67
CA ALA A 67 11.43 4.92 3.40
C ALA A 67 11.33 5.81 4.66
N SER A 68 11.55 7.11 4.50
CA SER A 68 11.37 8.10 5.56
C SER A 68 11.04 9.49 5.00
N PRO A 69 10.41 10.36 5.81
CA PRO A 69 10.41 11.79 5.54
C PRO A 69 11.79 12.38 5.88
N GLY A 70 12.30 13.25 5.00
CA GLY A 70 13.59 13.92 5.20
C GLY A 70 14.80 12.97 5.17
N PHE A 71 15.82 13.31 5.96
CA PHE A 71 17.16 12.71 5.90
C PHE A 71 17.35 11.45 6.77
N VAL A 72 16.29 10.99 7.47
CA VAL A 72 16.39 9.88 8.43
C VAL A 72 16.83 8.57 7.76
N ARG A 73 16.33 8.26 6.55
CA ARG A 73 16.72 7.06 5.78
C ARG A 73 18.19 7.05 5.40
N GLU A 74 18.76 8.22 5.07
CA GLU A 74 20.15 8.34 4.61
C GLU A 74 21.07 8.12 5.80
N GLN A 75 20.80 8.83 6.91
CA GLN A 75 21.51 8.63 8.18
C GLN A 75 21.42 7.19 8.70
N PHE A 76 20.24 6.58 8.61
CA PHE A 76 20.05 5.18 9.03
C PHE A 76 20.84 4.21 8.15
N CYS A 77 20.81 4.37 6.82
CA CYS A 77 21.59 3.51 5.93
C CYS A 77 23.10 3.63 6.20
N ASP A 78 23.60 4.85 6.40
CA ASP A 78 25.00 5.08 6.74
C ASP A 78 25.38 4.42 8.07
N TYR A 79 24.55 4.58 9.10
CA TYR A 79 24.74 3.94 10.40
C TYR A 79 24.74 2.41 10.28
N MET A 80 23.78 1.85 9.54
CA MET A 80 23.66 0.40 9.33
C MET A 80 24.88 -0.17 8.62
N PHE A 81 25.41 0.50 7.59
CA PHE A 81 26.61 0.03 6.89
C PHE A 81 27.88 0.20 7.72
N GLN A 82 28.02 1.29 8.47
CA GLN A 82 29.14 1.46 9.42
C GLN A 82 29.13 0.35 10.48
N GLN A 83 27.96 0.01 11.01
CA GLN A 83 27.83 -1.04 12.01
C GLN A 83 28.04 -2.44 11.41
N ALA A 84 27.60 -2.68 10.17
CA ALA A 84 27.86 -3.92 9.46
C ALA A 84 29.35 -4.17 9.22
N VAL A 85 30.13 -3.12 8.94
CA VAL A 85 31.60 -3.19 8.82
C VAL A 85 32.24 -3.46 10.19
N LYS A 86 31.77 -2.83 11.26
CA LYS A 86 32.30 -3.06 12.63
C LYS A 86 32.03 -4.48 13.15
N THR A 87 30.90 -5.07 12.76
CA THR A 87 30.48 -6.41 13.21
C THR A 87 30.87 -7.52 12.24
N ASP A 88 31.55 -7.20 11.13
CA ASP A 88 31.90 -8.14 10.04
C ASP A 88 30.73 -9.03 9.58
N ASN A 89 29.52 -8.46 9.54
CA ASN A 89 28.32 -9.21 9.20
C ASN A 89 28.19 -9.36 7.67
N LYS A 90 28.67 -10.50 7.16
CA LYS A 90 28.70 -10.83 5.72
C LYS A 90 27.32 -10.70 5.05
N LEU A 91 26.25 -11.12 5.72
CA LEU A 91 24.89 -11.08 5.17
C LEU A 91 24.44 -9.65 4.80
N LEU A 92 24.78 -8.65 5.63
CA LEU A 92 24.42 -7.26 5.35
C LEU A 92 25.30 -6.63 4.27
N LEU A 93 26.58 -6.97 4.25
CA LEU A 93 27.54 -6.44 3.27
C LEU A 93 27.26 -6.97 1.86
N GLU A 94 26.97 -8.26 1.72
CA GLU A 94 26.64 -8.89 0.44
C GLU A 94 25.31 -8.37 -0.14
N ASN A 95 24.34 -8.09 0.74
CA ASN A 95 23.02 -7.61 0.33
C ASN A 95 22.90 -6.08 0.26
N ARG A 96 24.01 -5.33 0.29
CA ARG A 96 24.01 -3.86 0.22
C ARG A 96 23.25 -3.32 -0.99
N SER A 97 23.35 -3.97 -2.14
CA SER A 97 22.69 -3.57 -3.40
C SER A 97 21.17 -3.72 -3.37
N LYS A 98 20.62 -4.53 -2.44
CA LYS A 98 19.18 -4.73 -2.26
C LYS A 98 18.51 -3.60 -1.49
N PHE A 99 19.28 -2.78 -0.76
CA PHE A 99 18.74 -1.65 0.00
C PHE A 99 18.49 -0.47 -0.92
N LEU A 100 17.23 -0.08 -1.03
CA LEU A 100 16.77 1.07 -1.82
C LEU A 100 16.20 2.13 -0.90
N GLN A 101 16.64 3.36 -1.09
CA GLN A 101 16.14 4.51 -0.35
C GLN A 101 14.97 5.13 -1.12
N VAL A 102 13.89 5.44 -0.40
CA VAL A 102 12.65 5.94 -1.01
C VAL A 102 12.14 7.13 -0.20
N HIS A 103 11.47 8.07 -0.88
CA HIS A 103 10.75 9.13 -0.18
C HIS A 103 9.45 8.61 0.41
N SER A 104 9.07 9.14 1.57
CA SER A 104 7.80 8.83 2.21
C SER A 104 7.35 10.03 3.03
N SER A 105 6.08 10.39 2.93
CA SER A 105 5.49 11.48 3.71
C SER A 105 5.53 11.25 5.22
N SER A 106 5.44 10.00 5.67
CA SER A 106 5.42 9.65 7.10
C SER A 106 6.12 8.33 7.43
N GLY A 107 6.24 8.05 8.73
CA GLY A 107 6.77 6.78 9.23
C GLY A 107 5.75 5.66 9.39
N HIS A 108 4.46 5.90 9.14
CA HIS A 108 3.34 5.01 9.45
C HIS A 108 3.04 3.97 8.35
N LYS A 109 2.14 3.03 8.63
CA LYS A 109 1.77 1.94 7.71
C LYS A 109 1.25 2.41 6.34
N TYR A 110 0.43 3.45 6.31
CA TYR A 110 -0.15 3.97 5.06
C TYR A 110 0.91 4.51 4.09
N ALA A 111 2.05 4.97 4.62
CA ALA A 111 3.14 5.54 3.83
C ALA A 111 3.86 4.48 2.98
N LEU A 112 3.65 3.20 3.29
CA LEU A 112 4.13 2.08 2.46
C LEU A 112 3.52 2.12 1.05
N LYS A 113 2.27 2.60 0.89
CA LYS A 113 1.64 2.77 -0.42
C LYS A 113 2.45 3.76 -1.28
N GLU A 114 2.74 4.94 -0.73
CA GLU A 114 3.49 5.99 -1.41
C GLU A 114 4.87 5.48 -1.86
N ALA A 115 5.57 4.76 -0.97
CA ALA A 115 6.88 4.21 -1.27
C ALA A 115 6.85 3.12 -2.36
N LEU A 116 5.73 2.40 -2.54
CA LEU A 116 5.58 1.41 -3.62
C LEU A 116 5.18 2.06 -4.96
N CYS A 117 4.53 3.22 -4.95
CA CYS A 117 4.20 3.98 -6.17
C CYS A 117 5.40 4.68 -6.79
N ASP A 118 6.46 4.96 -6.02
CA ASP A 118 7.61 5.74 -6.49
C ASP A 118 8.26 5.08 -7.72
N PRO A 119 8.41 5.78 -8.86
CA PRO A 119 8.94 5.22 -10.11
C PRO A 119 10.33 4.57 -9.97
N ALA A 120 11.17 5.08 -9.05
CA ALA A 120 12.49 4.49 -8.78
C ALA A 120 12.39 3.05 -8.28
N VAL A 121 11.32 2.75 -7.55
CA VAL A 121 11.01 1.46 -6.96
C VAL A 121 10.14 0.62 -7.89
N ALA A 122 9.17 1.25 -8.56
CA ALA A 122 8.22 0.59 -9.45
C ALA A 122 8.90 -0.15 -10.61
N SER A 123 10.01 0.38 -11.14
CA SER A 123 10.79 -0.30 -12.20
C SER A 123 11.44 -1.61 -11.73
N ARG A 124 11.82 -1.71 -10.45
CA ARG A 124 12.44 -2.91 -9.87
C ARG A 124 11.44 -3.86 -9.24
N LEU A 125 10.26 -3.35 -8.86
CA LEU A 125 9.18 -4.10 -8.23
C LEU A 125 7.99 -4.37 -9.16
N SER A 126 8.09 -4.05 -10.45
CA SER A 126 7.04 -4.26 -11.46
C SER A 126 6.50 -5.68 -11.48
N ASP A 127 7.36 -6.65 -11.20
CA ASP A 127 7.02 -8.08 -11.21
C ASP A 127 6.29 -8.55 -9.94
N THR A 128 6.05 -7.64 -9.00
CA THR A 128 5.40 -7.95 -7.72
C THR A 128 3.91 -7.61 -7.81
N LYS A 129 3.04 -8.57 -7.46
CA LYS A 129 1.58 -8.37 -7.43
C LYS A 129 1.17 -7.11 -6.65
N ALA A 130 1.84 -6.81 -5.54
CA ALA A 130 1.62 -5.63 -4.73
C ALA A 130 1.76 -4.30 -5.51
N ALA A 131 2.76 -4.18 -6.40
CA ALA A 131 2.93 -2.98 -7.22
C ALA A 131 1.77 -2.83 -8.23
N GLY A 132 1.30 -3.94 -8.80
CA GLY A 132 0.14 -3.96 -9.68
C GLY A 132 -1.16 -3.54 -8.98
N GLU A 133 -1.39 -4.01 -7.76
CA GLU A 133 -2.56 -3.64 -6.95
C GLU A 133 -2.54 -2.14 -6.61
N VAL A 134 -1.40 -1.65 -6.11
CA VAL A 134 -1.23 -0.23 -5.77
C VAL A 134 -1.42 0.66 -7.02
N LYS A 135 -0.89 0.25 -8.18
CA LYS A 135 -1.07 0.97 -9.44
C LYS A 135 -2.53 1.02 -9.88
N ALA A 136 -3.27 -0.10 -9.79
CA ALA A 136 -4.67 -0.11 -10.19
C ALA A 136 -5.55 0.81 -9.33
N LEU A 137 -5.25 0.90 -8.02
CA LEU A 137 -5.94 1.83 -7.13
C LEU A 137 -5.54 3.30 -7.41
N ASP A 138 -4.28 3.55 -7.74
CA ASP A 138 -3.81 4.89 -8.14
C ASP A 138 -4.46 5.34 -9.46
N ASP A 139 -4.54 4.45 -10.45
CA ASP A 139 -5.22 4.69 -11.72
C ASP A 139 -6.71 4.98 -11.48
N PHE A 140 -7.38 4.24 -10.57
CA PHE A 140 -8.77 4.53 -10.16
C PHE A 140 -8.94 5.95 -9.59
N TYR A 141 -8.05 6.38 -8.67
CA TYR A 141 -8.11 7.73 -8.12
C TYR A 141 -7.81 8.81 -9.16
N LYS A 142 -6.91 8.56 -10.10
CA LYS A 142 -6.64 9.48 -11.23
C LYS A 142 -7.85 9.64 -12.12
N MET A 143 -8.55 8.54 -12.43
CA MET A 143 -9.79 8.59 -13.20
C MET A 143 -10.85 9.42 -12.47
N LEU A 144 -11.01 9.22 -11.17
CA LEU A 144 -11.95 10.01 -10.36
C LEU A 144 -11.63 11.52 -10.34
N GLN A 145 -10.34 11.89 -10.44
CA GLN A 145 -9.91 13.30 -10.51
C GLN A 145 -10.12 13.95 -11.88
N HIS A 146 -9.96 13.18 -12.96
CA HIS A 146 -10.04 13.71 -14.33
C HIS A 146 -11.44 13.60 -14.93
N GLU A 147 -12.10 12.45 -14.77
CA GLU A 147 -13.37 12.08 -15.41
C GLU A 147 -14.20 11.26 -14.41
N PRO A 148 -15.01 11.91 -13.54
CA PRO A 148 -15.73 11.22 -12.46
C PRO A 148 -16.70 10.15 -13.01
N ASP A 149 -17.30 10.39 -14.18
CA ASP A 149 -18.29 9.51 -14.81
C ASP A 149 -17.72 8.18 -15.35
N ARG A 150 -16.41 7.95 -15.17
CA ARG A 150 -15.71 6.72 -15.59
C ARG A 150 -15.23 5.86 -14.44
N ALA A 151 -15.32 6.32 -13.20
CA ALA A 151 -14.85 5.57 -12.04
C ALA A 151 -15.98 5.46 -11.03
N PHE A 152 -16.56 4.27 -10.92
CA PHE A 152 -17.65 4.00 -9.99
C PHE A 152 -17.20 3.10 -8.85
N TYR A 153 -17.76 3.32 -7.68
CA TYR A 153 -17.62 2.44 -6.52
C TYR A 153 -19.00 2.11 -5.94
N GLY A 154 -19.09 0.99 -5.24
CA GLY A 154 -20.36 0.46 -4.73
C GLY A 154 -21.03 -0.56 -5.64
N LEU A 155 -21.72 -1.53 -5.04
CA LEU A 155 -22.29 -2.67 -5.75
C LEU A 155 -23.33 -2.26 -6.81
N LYS A 156 -24.27 -1.36 -6.47
CA LYS A 156 -25.34 -0.94 -7.39
C LYS A 156 -24.78 -0.26 -8.65
N HIS A 157 -23.81 0.64 -8.48
CA HIS A 157 -23.19 1.35 -9.61
C HIS A 157 -22.41 0.41 -10.51
N VAL A 158 -21.68 -0.54 -9.91
CA VAL A 158 -20.88 -1.51 -10.66
C VAL A 158 -21.77 -2.54 -11.38
N GLU A 159 -22.90 -2.95 -10.80
CA GLU A 159 -23.87 -3.83 -11.48
C GLU A 159 -24.44 -3.16 -12.72
N LYS A 160 -24.86 -1.89 -12.64
CA LYS A 160 -25.34 -1.16 -13.82
C LYS A 160 -24.25 -0.90 -14.86
N ALA A 161 -23.03 -0.59 -14.42
CA ALA A 161 -21.89 -0.47 -15.33
C ALA A 161 -21.58 -1.79 -16.06
N ASN A 162 -21.87 -2.92 -15.41
CA ASN A 162 -21.76 -4.25 -16.02
C ASN A 162 -22.90 -4.50 -17.03
N GLU A 163 -24.14 -4.08 -16.73
CA GLU A 163 -25.26 -4.11 -17.69
C GLU A 163 -24.97 -3.25 -18.93
N ALA A 164 -24.32 -2.10 -18.76
CA ALA A 164 -23.85 -1.24 -19.84
C ALA A 164 -22.59 -1.78 -20.55
N MET A 165 -22.01 -2.90 -20.09
CA MET A 165 -20.82 -3.54 -20.67
C MET A 165 -19.60 -2.60 -20.75
N ALA A 166 -19.53 -1.64 -19.82
CA ALA A 166 -18.56 -0.55 -19.86
C ALA A 166 -17.30 -0.80 -19.03
N ILE A 167 -17.26 -1.89 -18.23
CA ILE A 167 -16.18 -2.16 -17.27
C ILE A 167 -14.89 -2.57 -17.99
N ASP A 168 -13.82 -1.82 -17.73
CA ASP A 168 -12.46 -2.16 -18.18
C ASP A 168 -11.68 -2.93 -17.12
N THR A 169 -11.65 -2.38 -15.90
CA THR A 169 -10.95 -2.97 -14.76
C THR A 169 -11.89 -3.02 -13.55
N LEU A 170 -12.16 -4.22 -13.04
CA LEU A 170 -12.90 -4.44 -11.80
C LEU A 170 -11.93 -4.63 -10.64
N LEU A 171 -12.10 -3.84 -9.58
CA LEU A 171 -11.36 -3.92 -8.33
C LEU A 171 -12.31 -4.49 -7.27
N ILE A 172 -11.95 -5.63 -6.67
CA ILE A 172 -12.78 -6.27 -5.63
C ILE A 172 -11.93 -6.76 -4.46
N SER A 173 -12.40 -6.52 -3.24
CA SER A 173 -11.79 -7.04 -2.02
C SER A 173 -12.14 -8.51 -1.81
N ASP A 174 -11.16 -9.32 -1.39
CA ASP A 174 -11.35 -10.75 -1.16
C ASP A 174 -12.23 -11.06 0.06
N GLU A 175 -12.34 -10.12 1.00
CA GLU A 175 -13.20 -10.21 2.17
C GLU A 175 -14.68 -10.36 1.80
N LEU A 176 -15.11 -9.73 0.70
CA LEU A 176 -16.49 -9.80 0.21
C LEU A 176 -16.89 -11.21 -0.25
N PHE A 177 -15.92 -12.03 -0.70
CA PHE A 177 -16.18 -13.43 -1.04
C PHE A 177 -16.26 -14.36 0.16
N ARG A 178 -15.82 -13.89 1.34
CA ARG A 178 -15.82 -14.66 2.59
C ARG A 178 -16.98 -14.29 3.51
N HIS A 179 -17.87 -13.41 3.07
CA HIS A 179 -19.04 -12.98 3.84
C HIS A 179 -19.96 -14.18 4.16
N GLN A 180 -20.61 -14.15 5.32
CA GLN A 180 -21.44 -15.27 5.81
C GLN A 180 -22.71 -15.46 4.97
N ASP A 181 -23.21 -14.40 4.35
CA ASP A 181 -24.40 -14.45 3.52
C ASP A 181 -24.09 -15.06 2.14
N VAL A 182 -24.74 -16.18 1.85
CA VAL A 182 -24.58 -16.94 0.61
C VAL A 182 -25.15 -16.18 -0.59
N ALA A 183 -26.22 -15.39 -0.39
CA ALA A 183 -26.88 -14.67 -1.48
C ALA A 183 -26.00 -13.56 -2.03
N THR A 184 -25.43 -12.72 -1.16
CA THR A 184 -24.47 -11.68 -1.56
C THR A 184 -23.21 -12.26 -2.18
N ARG A 185 -22.65 -13.34 -1.63
CA ARG A 185 -21.50 -14.03 -2.24
C ARG A 185 -21.77 -14.50 -3.67
N ALA A 186 -22.94 -15.08 -3.90
CA ALA A 186 -23.33 -15.53 -5.25
C ALA A 186 -23.46 -14.36 -6.24
N ARG A 187 -23.88 -13.17 -5.79
CA ARG A 187 -23.94 -11.96 -6.63
C ARG A 187 -22.54 -11.50 -7.05
N TYR A 188 -21.58 -11.43 -6.11
CA TYR A 188 -20.21 -11.05 -6.44
C TYR A 188 -19.52 -12.02 -7.41
N VAL A 189 -19.77 -13.32 -7.26
CA VAL A 189 -19.23 -14.33 -8.19
C VAL A 189 -19.80 -14.11 -9.58
N LYS A 190 -21.12 -13.93 -9.72
CA LYS A 190 -21.77 -13.64 -11.01
C LYS A 190 -21.23 -12.36 -11.66
N LEU A 191 -20.99 -11.31 -10.86
CA LEU A 191 -20.41 -10.06 -11.35
C LEU A 191 -19.00 -10.28 -11.92
N VAL A 192 -18.14 -11.01 -11.21
CA VAL A 192 -16.79 -11.33 -11.68
C VAL A 192 -16.82 -12.15 -12.96
N ASP A 193 -17.71 -13.14 -13.04
CA ASP A 193 -17.85 -13.99 -14.22
C ASP A 193 -18.31 -13.16 -15.43
N SER A 194 -19.31 -12.28 -15.24
CA SER A 194 -19.79 -11.39 -16.31
C SER A 194 -18.72 -10.41 -16.79
N VAL A 195 -17.92 -9.80 -15.89
CA VAL A 195 -16.82 -8.92 -16.30
C VAL A 195 -15.76 -9.69 -17.10
N ARG A 196 -15.49 -10.95 -16.75
CA ARG A 196 -14.56 -11.80 -17.51
C ARG A 196 -15.10 -12.15 -18.90
N GLU A 197 -16.39 -12.43 -19.02
CA GLU A 197 -17.05 -12.64 -20.32
C GLU A 197 -16.94 -11.39 -21.22
N ASN A 198 -16.99 -10.20 -20.61
CA ASN A 198 -16.90 -8.90 -21.29
C ASN A 198 -15.46 -8.47 -21.65
N MET A 199 -14.49 -9.38 -21.53
CA MET A 199 -13.06 -9.12 -21.69
C MET A 199 -12.52 -8.02 -20.75
N GLY A 200 -13.17 -7.81 -19.59
CA GLY A 200 -12.70 -6.91 -18.55
C GLY A 200 -11.61 -7.56 -17.69
N THR A 201 -10.68 -6.77 -17.18
CA THR A 201 -9.63 -7.26 -16.29
C THR A 201 -10.10 -7.21 -14.84
N VAL A 202 -10.11 -8.37 -14.16
CA VAL A 202 -10.51 -8.44 -12.75
C VAL A 202 -9.28 -8.52 -11.86
N ARG A 203 -9.17 -7.59 -10.91
CA ARG A 203 -8.11 -7.56 -9.89
C ARG A 203 -8.71 -7.76 -8.51
N ILE A 204 -8.32 -8.86 -7.88
CA ILE A 204 -8.73 -9.22 -6.52
C ILE A 204 -7.67 -8.73 -5.54
N PHE A 205 -8.09 -7.86 -4.63
CA PHE A 205 -7.29 -7.25 -3.57
C PHE A 205 -7.44 -8.06 -2.30
N SER A 206 -6.34 -8.22 -1.58
CA SER A 206 -6.35 -8.80 -0.24
C SER A 206 -6.64 -7.72 0.79
N SER A 207 -7.63 -7.94 1.66
CA SER A 207 -7.94 -7.01 2.77
C SER A 207 -6.76 -6.81 3.74
N LEU A 208 -5.82 -7.77 3.77
CA LEU A 208 -4.58 -7.70 4.58
C LEU A 208 -3.45 -6.90 3.90
N HIS A 209 -3.71 -6.30 2.73
CA HIS A 209 -2.79 -5.40 2.05
C HIS A 209 -3.24 -3.95 2.22
N VAL A 210 -2.28 -3.01 2.21
CA VAL A 210 -2.57 -1.58 2.45
C VAL A 210 -3.52 -1.01 1.38
N SER A 211 -3.45 -1.52 0.14
CA SER A 211 -4.39 -1.16 -0.93
C SER A 211 -5.79 -1.75 -0.69
N GLY A 212 -5.87 -2.98 -0.18
CA GLY A 212 -7.14 -3.62 0.15
C GLY A 212 -7.86 -2.95 1.31
N GLU A 213 -7.14 -2.44 2.32
CA GLU A 213 -7.73 -1.62 3.40
C GLU A 213 -8.44 -0.38 2.84
N GLN A 214 -7.87 0.30 1.85
CA GLN A 214 -8.49 1.47 1.19
C GLN A 214 -9.71 1.07 0.36
N LEU A 215 -9.60 0.00 -0.42
CA LEU A 215 -10.73 -0.50 -1.20
C LEU A 215 -11.89 -0.93 -0.28
N GLY A 216 -11.60 -1.53 0.87
CA GLY A 216 -12.58 -1.86 1.90
C GLY A 216 -13.33 -0.65 2.45
N GLN A 217 -12.64 0.49 2.61
CA GLN A 217 -13.28 1.76 2.97
C GLN A 217 -14.23 2.27 1.87
N LEU A 218 -13.96 1.95 0.61
CA LEU A 218 -14.80 2.23 -0.55
C LEU A 218 -15.80 1.09 -0.83
N THR A 219 -16.41 0.51 0.21
CA THR A 219 -17.37 -0.62 0.15
C THR A 219 -16.81 -1.94 -0.39
N GLY A 220 -15.52 -2.01 -0.72
CA GLY A 220 -14.83 -3.20 -1.21
C GLY A 220 -15.00 -3.49 -2.71
N VAL A 221 -15.74 -2.66 -3.46
CA VAL A 221 -16.04 -2.86 -4.89
C VAL A 221 -15.87 -1.54 -5.62
N ALA A 222 -15.04 -1.54 -6.66
CA ALA A 222 -14.86 -0.40 -7.55
C ALA A 222 -14.61 -0.87 -8.99
N ALA A 223 -14.95 -0.04 -9.97
CA ALA A 223 -14.73 -0.32 -11.38
C ALA A 223 -14.24 0.93 -12.11
N ILE A 224 -13.32 0.71 -13.05
CA ILE A 224 -12.89 1.70 -14.05
C ILE A 224 -13.56 1.34 -15.36
N LEU A 225 -14.19 2.33 -16.01
CA LEU A 225 -14.92 2.17 -17.25
C LEU A 225 -14.12 2.58 -18.50
N ARG A 226 -14.44 1.92 -19.62
CA ARG A 226 -13.90 2.21 -20.95
C ARG A 226 -14.42 3.53 -21.50
N PHE A 227 -15.70 3.82 -21.27
CA PHE A 227 -16.40 5.03 -21.70
C PHE A 227 -17.26 5.57 -20.55
N PRO A 228 -17.51 6.90 -20.50
CA PRO A 228 -18.36 7.50 -19.47
C PRO A 228 -19.81 7.05 -19.63
N VAL A 229 -20.48 6.73 -18.52
CA VAL A 229 -21.90 6.37 -18.49
C VAL A 229 -22.61 7.37 -17.59
N ALA A 230 -23.26 8.36 -18.20
CA ALA A 230 -23.85 9.50 -17.50
C ALA A 230 -25.09 9.15 -16.64
N GLU A 231 -25.82 8.08 -16.96
CA GLU A 231 -27.06 7.72 -16.23
C GLU A 231 -26.82 7.16 -14.80
N LEU A 232 -25.56 7.06 -14.37
CA LEU A 232 -25.19 6.47 -13.08
C LEU A 232 -24.96 7.50 -11.97
N SER A 233 -24.62 8.76 -12.31
CA SER A 233 -24.44 9.85 -11.35
C SER A 233 -25.77 10.35 -10.78
N ASP A 234 -26.83 10.33 -11.58
CA ASP A 234 -28.07 11.08 -11.30
C ASP A 234 -28.94 10.46 -10.19
N GLN A 235 -28.67 9.21 -9.78
CA GLN A 235 -29.45 8.56 -8.72
C GLN A 235 -28.96 8.83 -7.30
N GLU A 236 -27.74 9.35 -7.11
CA GLU A 236 -27.32 9.83 -5.78
C GLU A 236 -28.04 11.16 -5.45
N ASP A 237 -28.24 12.01 -6.45
CA ASP A 237 -28.92 13.30 -6.29
C ASP A 237 -30.43 13.13 -5.96
N GLU A 238 -31.12 12.14 -6.54
CA GLU A 238 -32.54 11.90 -6.21
C GLU A 238 -32.74 11.35 -4.80
N SER A 239 -31.83 10.51 -4.29
CA SER A 239 -31.92 9.97 -2.92
C SER A 239 -31.63 11.00 -1.82
N SER A 240 -30.98 12.10 -2.17
CA SER A 240 -30.69 13.22 -1.27
C SER A 240 -31.89 14.17 -1.10
N SER A 241 -32.87 14.09 -2.00
CA SER A 241 -34.02 15.00 -2.08
C SER A 241 -35.33 14.45 -1.52
N GLU A 242 -35.35 13.19 -1.06
CA GLU A 242 -36.54 12.55 -0.46
C GLU A 242 -36.51 12.51 1.09
N GLU A 243 -35.49 13.09 1.73
CA GLU A 243 -35.43 13.29 3.18
C GLU A 243 -35.43 14.80 3.53
N ASP A 244 -36.52 15.51 3.24
CA ASP A 244 -36.92 16.77 3.89
C ASP A 244 -38.46 16.91 3.96
#